data_AF-A0A7S3D3C9-F1
#
_entry.id   AF-A0A7S3D3C9-F1
#
_cell.length_a   1.000
_cell.length_b   1.000
_cell.length_c   1.000
_cell.angle_alpha   90.00
_cell.angle_beta   90.00
_cell.angle_gamma   90.00
#
_symmetry.space_group_name_H-M   'P 1'
#
loop_
_entity.id
_entity.type
_entity.pdbx_description
1 polymer ?
#
loop_
_entity_poly.entity_id
_entity_poly.type
_entity_poly.pdbx_seq_one_letter_code
_entity_poly.pdbx_strand_id
1 'polypeptide(L)'
;MSTSASILEEGGKQVVRGEHGHYVYSVAFSPTHTIAVTTSEDDTAIVWSGQEGRNWTAAVKKSHPHSVCSCAFHPHMCDGLLFATACYDGSTRLFKAGVVMYTR
;
A
#
# COMPACT_ATOMS: atom_id res chain seq x y z
N MET A 1 20.18 -4.00 3.32
CA MET A 1 20.04 -3.39 1.97
C MET A 1 18.57 -3.08 1.81
N SER A 2 18.16 -1.81 1.84
CA SER A 2 16.73 -1.43 1.79
C SER A 2 16.29 -1.23 0.35
N THR A 3 15.24 -1.94 -0.07
CA THR A 3 14.69 -1.89 -1.42
C THR A 3 13.52 -0.90 -1.44
N SER A 4 13.72 0.31 -1.97
CA SER A 4 12.64 1.30 -2.11
C SER A 4 11.84 1.04 -3.40
N ALA A 5 10.50 1.07 -3.31
CA ALA A 5 9.62 1.08 -4.48
C ALA A 5 9.30 2.53 -4.91
N SER A 6 9.37 2.82 -6.21
CA SER A 6 9.04 4.14 -6.78
C SER A 6 8.15 3.99 -8.02
N ILE A 7 7.11 4.81 -8.12
CA ILE A 7 6.24 4.91 -9.29
C ILE A 7 6.84 5.96 -10.25
N LEU A 8 7.10 5.58 -11.50
CA LEU A 8 7.67 6.43 -12.55
C LEU A 8 6.58 6.80 -13.57
N GLU A 9 6.34 8.09 -13.82
CA GLU A 9 5.60 8.56 -15.01
C GLU A 9 6.56 8.74 -16.20
N GLU A 10 6.04 8.77 -17.44
CA GLU A 10 6.82 8.98 -18.67
C GLU A 10 7.63 10.29 -18.58
N GLY A 11 8.95 10.16 -18.37
CA GLY A 11 9.82 11.26 -17.93
C GLY A 11 10.54 11.00 -16.60
N GLY A 12 10.36 9.83 -15.99
CA GLY A 12 11.21 9.27 -14.94
C GLY A 12 11.34 10.13 -13.67
N LYS A 13 10.34 10.95 -13.35
CA LYS A 13 10.38 11.80 -12.15
C LYS A 13 9.79 11.05 -10.96
N GLN A 14 10.58 10.87 -9.92
CA GLN A 14 10.10 10.34 -8.64
C GLN A 14 9.05 11.28 -8.03
N VAL A 15 7.83 10.79 -7.83
CA VAL A 15 6.69 11.59 -7.35
C VAL A 15 6.55 11.57 -5.82
N VAL A 16 6.83 10.42 -5.20
CA VAL A 16 6.76 10.26 -3.73
C VAL A 16 7.78 9.20 -3.29
N ARG A 17 8.26 9.31 -2.05
CA ARG A 17 9.08 8.28 -1.40
C ARG A 17 8.54 7.98 -0.02
N GLY A 18 8.62 6.71 0.33
CA GLY A 18 8.32 6.14 1.62
C GLY A 18 9.37 5.07 1.86
N GLU A 19 9.76 4.94 3.12
CA GLU A 19 10.87 4.09 3.51
C GLU A 19 10.34 2.97 4.39
N HIS A 20 10.64 1.74 3.97
CA HIS A 20 10.55 0.57 4.82
C HIS A 20 11.89 0.37 5.53
N GLY A 21 11.82 -0.04 6.79
CA GLY A 21 12.99 -0.35 7.61
C GLY A 21 13.71 -1.63 7.18
N HIS A 22 13.08 -2.45 6.33
CA HIS A 22 13.64 -3.70 5.84
C HIS A 22 13.19 -4.03 4.40
N TYR A 23 13.46 -5.26 3.93
CA TYR A 23 13.08 -5.72 2.59
C TYR A 23 11.58 -5.53 2.34
N VAL A 24 11.27 -5.03 1.15
CA VAL A 24 9.90 -4.95 0.63
C VAL A 24 9.62 -6.24 -0.12
N TYR A 25 8.55 -6.92 0.27
CA TYR A 25 8.20 -8.23 -0.29
C TYR A 25 7.17 -8.15 -1.41
N SER A 26 6.23 -7.22 -1.32
CA SER A 26 5.11 -7.15 -2.24
C SER A 26 4.63 -5.72 -2.45
N VAL A 27 4.07 -5.48 -3.63
CA VAL A 27 3.35 -4.26 -3.98
C VAL A 27 2.08 -4.64 -4.75
N ALA A 28 0.97 -3.98 -4.44
CA ALA A 28 -0.28 -4.15 -5.16
C ALA A 28 -0.87 -2.77 -5.46
N PHE A 29 -1.46 -2.62 -6.65
CA PHE A 29 -2.20 -1.42 -7.05
C PHE A 29 -3.70 -1.72 -7.04
N SER A 30 -4.50 -0.74 -6.61
CA SER A 30 -5.95 -0.83 -6.77
C SER A 30 -6.29 -0.64 -8.26
N PRO A 31 -7.17 -1.49 -8.83
CA PRO A 31 -7.61 -1.34 -10.21
C PRO A 31 -8.54 -0.15 -10.44
N THR A 32 -9.08 0.44 -9.36
CA THR A 32 -10.09 1.51 -9.44
C THR A 32 -9.75 2.80 -8.76
N HIS A 33 -8.92 2.74 -7.73
CA HIS A 33 -8.58 3.91 -6.95
C HIS A 33 -7.11 4.21 -7.15
N THR A 34 -6.73 5.48 -7.06
CA THR A 34 -5.32 5.93 -7.09
C THR A 34 -4.64 5.58 -5.76
N ILE A 35 -4.55 4.27 -5.47
CA ILE A 35 -4.05 3.71 -4.24
C ILE A 35 -3.15 2.51 -4.55
N ALA A 36 -2.04 2.41 -3.82
CA ALA A 36 -1.17 1.25 -3.81
C ALA A 36 -0.87 0.82 -2.37
N VAL A 37 -0.47 -0.43 -2.18
CA VAL A 37 -0.01 -0.95 -0.88
C VAL A 37 1.32 -1.63 -1.11
N THR A 38 2.30 -1.34 -0.25
CA THR A 38 3.56 -2.08 -0.16
C THR A 38 3.65 -2.77 1.18
N THR A 39 4.25 -3.96 1.23
CA THR A 39 4.45 -4.73 2.46
C THR A 39 5.92 -5.06 2.67
N SER A 40 6.35 -5.13 3.92
CA SER A 40 7.74 -5.34 4.27
C SER A 40 7.94 -6.30 5.43
N GLU A 41 9.17 -6.79 5.55
CA GLU A 41 9.65 -7.56 6.70
C GLU A 41 9.68 -6.77 8.00
N ASP A 42 9.64 -5.43 7.95
CA ASP A 42 9.61 -4.57 9.14
C ASP A 42 8.25 -4.54 9.86
N ASP A 43 7.40 -5.53 9.59
CA ASP A 43 6.03 -5.69 10.07
C ASP A 43 5.06 -4.59 9.61
N THR A 44 5.49 -3.73 8.68
CA THR A 44 4.67 -2.63 8.18
C THR A 44 4.11 -2.89 6.80
N ALA A 45 2.93 -2.32 6.58
CA ALA A 45 2.40 -2.05 5.25
C ALA A 45 2.29 -0.54 5.08
N ILE A 46 2.78 -0.01 3.96
CA ILE A 46 2.58 1.39 3.60
C ILE A 46 1.45 1.45 2.59
N VAL A 47 0.42 2.24 2.92
CA VAL A 47 -0.67 2.56 2.00
C VAL A 47 -0.31 3.88 1.32
N TRP A 48 -0.27 3.85 0.00
CA TRP A 48 -0.01 4.99 -0.85
C TRP A 48 -1.32 5.45 -1.44
N SER A 49 -1.68 6.71 -1.26
CA SER A 49 -2.89 7.28 -1.86
C SER A 49 -2.58 8.62 -2.52
N GLY A 50 -3.05 8.80 -3.75
CA GLY A 50 -2.95 10.04 -4.49
C GLY A 50 -4.30 10.50 -5.02
N GLN A 51 -4.30 11.68 -5.62
CA GLN A 51 -5.33 12.10 -6.57
C GLN A 51 -4.65 12.24 -7.92
N GLU A 52 -5.38 11.93 -8.99
CA GLU A 52 -4.90 12.13 -10.35
C GLU A 52 -4.44 13.59 -10.54
N GLY A 53 -3.19 13.78 -10.99
CA GLY A 53 -2.56 15.10 -11.10
C GLY A 53 -2.10 15.77 -9.79
N ARG A 54 -2.08 15.06 -8.65
CA ARG A 54 -1.59 15.57 -7.35
C ARG A 54 -0.55 14.65 -6.70
N ASN A 55 0.10 15.18 -5.67
CA ASN A 55 1.08 14.46 -4.86
C ASN A 55 0.45 13.22 -4.21
N TRP A 56 1.16 12.11 -4.33
CA TRP A 56 0.88 10.90 -3.56
C TRP A 56 1.30 11.09 -2.10
N THR A 57 0.58 10.44 -1.20
CA THR A 57 0.84 10.42 0.24
C THR A 57 1.07 8.98 0.69
N ALA A 58 1.96 8.79 1.67
CA ALA A 58 2.31 7.49 2.22
C ALA A 58 1.90 7.43 3.70
N ALA A 59 1.09 6.43 4.05
CA ALA A 59 0.69 6.18 5.42
C ALA A 59 1.27 4.83 5.88
N VAL A 60 2.18 4.87 6.85
CA VAL A 60 2.75 3.66 7.45
C VAL A 60 1.73 3.07 8.41
N LYS A 61 1.42 1.79 8.23
CA LYS A 61 0.51 1.05 9.10
C LYS A 61 1.22 -0.20 9.60
N LYS A 62 1.42 -0.29 10.92
CA LYS A 62 1.73 -1.57 11.57
C LYS A 62 0.51 -2.46 11.43
N SER A 63 0.55 -3.34 10.44
CA SER A 63 -0.58 -4.18 10.09
C SER A 63 -0.54 -5.49 10.87
N HIS A 64 0.65 -6.03 11.13
CA HIS A 64 0.86 -7.36 11.72
C HIS A 64 1.97 -7.35 12.79
N PRO A 65 2.06 -8.41 13.63
CA PRO A 65 3.12 -8.55 14.63
C PRO A 65 4.40 -9.18 14.06
N HIS A 66 4.41 -9.56 12.78
CA HIS A 66 5.55 -10.15 12.10
C HIS A 66 5.55 -9.77 10.60
N SER A 67 6.62 -10.16 9.89
CA SER A 67 6.87 -9.88 8.48
C SER A 67 5.64 -10.05 7.58
N VAL A 68 5.32 -8.99 6.83
CA VAL A 68 4.18 -8.93 5.92
C VAL A 68 4.65 -9.32 4.52
N CYS A 69 4.35 -10.55 4.13
CA CYS A 69 4.92 -11.16 2.94
C CYS A 69 4.14 -10.87 1.65
N SER A 70 2.85 -10.53 1.74
CA SER A 70 2.02 -10.34 0.55
C SER A 70 0.86 -9.37 0.78
N CYS A 71 0.45 -8.70 -0.29
CA CYS A 71 -0.78 -7.93 -0.35
C CYS A 71 -1.52 -8.12 -1.68
N ALA A 72 -2.85 -8.00 -1.65
CA ALA A 72 -3.68 -8.08 -2.84
C ALA A 72 -4.90 -7.18 -2.71
N PHE A 73 -5.24 -6.46 -3.78
CA PHE A 73 -6.50 -5.73 -3.90
C PHE A 73 -7.61 -6.63 -4.41
N HIS A 74 -8.83 -6.34 -3.99
CA HIS A 74 -10.01 -6.95 -4.57
C HIS A 74 -10.11 -6.59 -6.06
N PRO A 75 -10.38 -7.56 -6.95
CA PRO A 75 -10.35 -7.35 -8.39
C PRO A 75 -11.55 -6.54 -8.91
N HIS A 76 -12.69 -6.55 -8.20
CA HIS A 76 -13.89 -5.87 -8.66
C HIS A 76 -14.00 -4.43 -8.17
N MET A 77 -14.31 -3.60 -9.15
CA MET A 77 -14.20 -2.15 -9.16
C MET A 77 -15.21 -1.39 -8.26
N CYS A 78 -16.30 -2.03 -7.84
CA CYS A 78 -17.46 -1.32 -7.27
C CYS A 78 -17.69 -1.48 -5.76
N ASP A 79 -17.07 -2.46 -5.09
CA ASP A 79 -17.43 -2.81 -3.69
C ASP A 79 -16.72 -1.96 -2.61
N GLY A 80 -16.03 -0.91 -3.06
CA GLY A 80 -15.16 -0.09 -2.23
C GLY A 80 -13.73 -0.62 -2.17
N LEU A 81 -12.84 0.14 -1.54
CA LEU A 81 -11.43 -0.22 -1.45
C LEU A 81 -11.25 -1.38 -0.44
N LEU A 82 -11.13 -2.59 -0.97
CA LEU A 82 -10.88 -3.79 -0.20
C LEU A 82 -9.51 -4.37 -0.57
N PHE A 83 -8.68 -4.65 0.42
CA PHE A 83 -7.39 -5.30 0.23
C PHE A 83 -7.05 -6.22 1.39
N ALA A 84 -6.31 -7.28 1.09
CA ALA A 84 -5.82 -8.23 2.07
C ALA A 84 -4.31 -8.14 2.21
N THR A 85 -3.82 -8.47 3.40
CA THR A 85 -2.39 -8.65 3.67
C THR A 85 -2.17 -9.99 4.36
N ALA A 86 -1.07 -10.66 4.03
CA ALA A 86 -0.66 -11.91 4.64
C ALA A 86 0.64 -11.72 5.42
N CYS A 87 0.74 -12.40 6.56
CA CYS A 87 1.88 -12.36 7.45
C CYS A 87 2.50 -13.76 7.60
N TYR A 88 3.80 -13.79 7.90
CA TYR A 88 4.53 -15.04 8.15
C TYR A 88 4.09 -15.75 9.45
N ASP A 89 3.37 -15.06 10.34
CA ASP A 89 2.78 -15.65 11.55
C ASP A 89 1.56 -16.56 11.28
N GLY A 90 1.19 -16.72 10.00
CA GLY A 90 0.03 -17.50 9.56
C GLY A 90 -1.29 -16.72 9.64
N SER A 91 -1.27 -15.46 10.06
CA SER A 91 -2.44 -14.59 10.08
C SER A 91 -2.60 -13.84 8.75
N THR A 92 -3.87 -13.56 8.44
CA THR A 92 -4.24 -12.67 7.33
C THR A 92 -5.16 -11.59 7.87
N ARG A 93 -5.05 -10.39 7.29
CA ARG A 93 -5.91 -9.25 7.66
C ARG A 93 -6.54 -8.68 6.41
N LEU A 94 -7.87 -8.51 6.47
CA LEU A 94 -8.66 -7.85 5.46
C LEU A 94 -8.93 -6.41 5.88
N PHE A 95 -8.66 -5.48 4.98
CA PHE A 95 -8.89 -4.06 5.17
C PHE A 95 -9.96 -3.60 4.19
N LYS A 96 -10.97 -2.92 4.73
CA LYS A 96 -11.92 -2.12 3.97
C LYS A 96 -11.65 -0.67 4.30
N ALA A 97 -11.22 0.13 3.32
CA ALA A 97 -11.26 1.57 3.51
C ALA A 97 -12.66 2.06 3.13
N GLY A 98 -13.41 2.53 4.12
CA GLY A 98 -14.43 3.52 3.85
C GLY A 98 -13.69 4.77 3.40
N VAL A 99 -14.08 5.34 2.26
CA VAL A 99 -13.61 6.67 1.86
C VAL A 99 -13.87 7.59 3.05
N VAL A 100 -12.84 7.94 3.81
CA VAL A 100 -12.93 9.03 4.78
C VAL A 100 -12.95 10.28 3.93
N MET A 101 -14.17 10.64 3.48
CA MET A 101 -14.46 12.02 3.15
C MET A 101 -14.12 12.78 4.43
N TYR A 102 -13.06 13.58 4.42
CA TYR A 102 -12.84 14.55 5.47
C TYR A 102 -14.10 15.43 5.51
N THR A 103 -14.99 15.21 6.48
CA THR A 103 -16.01 16.20 6.83
C THR A 103 -15.29 17.32 7.58
N ARG A 104 -15.66 18.53 7.19
CA ARG A 104 -15.03 19.82 7.50
C ARG A 104 -14.93 20.12 8.98
#